data_AF-A0A1E1WGY3-F1
#
_entry.id   AF-A0A1E1WGY3-F1
#
_cell.length_a   1.000
_cell.length_b   1.000
_cell.length_c   1.000
_cell.angle_alpha   90.00
_cell.angle_beta   90.00
_cell.angle_gamma   90.00
#
_symmetry.space_group_name_H-M   'P 1'
#
loop_
_entity.id
_entity.type
_entity.pdbx_description
1 polymer ?
#
loop_
_entity_poly.entity_id
_entity_poly.type
_entity_poly.pdbx_seq_one_letter_code
_entity_poly.pdbx_strand_id
1 'polypeptide(L)'
;MTDSKHSHPHCAVQNCKMSVFNKIPGTSFHPFPTTNEMRNKWLNILKSRCSSIDWARSRICSRHFENRYFDIVDSRRKLRDNALPSLFPASASSTQRVVRSLKPVESTPPRTKIDRLLNRMTQTQLLDDVKSTMRLIKVPDNFSDYVNDDLHCNPDTPVEAQLWLLIKKQDHLITRLMQLVLQNKKHVEVLQKNMEESRNEKKEMEQSLENYKYIAKCLQEKHATLEEQIEILTAVESR
;
A
#
# COMPACT_ATOMS: atom_id res chain seq x y z
N MET A 1 5.44 -19.46 43.95
CA MET A 1 6.11 -19.49 42.64
C MET A 1 5.02 -19.81 41.63
N THR A 2 4.48 -18.79 40.96
CA THR A 2 3.25 -18.92 40.17
C THR A 2 3.53 -19.52 38.80
N ASP A 3 2.90 -20.66 38.56
CA ASP A 3 2.84 -21.40 37.31
C ASP A 3 2.68 -20.50 36.08
N SER A 4 3.65 -20.59 35.19
CA SER A 4 3.61 -20.00 33.87
C SER A 4 2.51 -20.68 33.05
N LYS A 5 1.31 -20.07 33.04
CA LYS A 5 0.25 -20.39 32.08
C LYS A 5 0.80 -20.31 30.65
N HIS A 6 1.19 -21.45 30.11
CA HIS A 6 1.50 -21.59 28.69
C HIS A 6 0.19 -21.55 27.91
N SER A 7 -0.27 -20.34 27.61
CA SER A 7 -1.38 -20.12 26.69
C SER A 7 -1.03 -20.74 25.34
N HIS A 8 -1.73 -21.80 24.96
CA HIS A 8 -1.56 -22.47 23.68
C HIS A 8 -1.79 -21.49 22.52
N PRO A 9 -1.01 -21.56 21.43
CA PRO A 9 -1.09 -20.56 20.39
C PRO A 9 -2.46 -20.59 19.70
N HIS A 10 -3.16 -19.46 19.74
CA HIS A 10 -4.38 -19.21 19.01
C HIS A 10 -4.10 -18.22 17.87
N CYS A 11 -4.96 -18.22 16.85
CA CYS A 11 -4.90 -17.19 15.83
C CYS A 11 -5.20 -15.82 16.45
N ALA A 12 -4.41 -14.80 16.10
CA ALA A 12 -4.61 -13.43 16.60
C ALA A 12 -5.77 -12.67 15.92
N VAL A 13 -6.27 -13.21 14.81
CA VAL A 13 -7.34 -12.58 14.01
C VAL A 13 -8.69 -12.69 14.71
N GLN A 14 -9.37 -11.56 14.88
CA GLN A 14 -10.75 -11.47 15.38
C GLN A 14 -11.67 -12.37 14.55
N ASN A 15 -12.57 -13.07 15.24
CA ASN A 15 -13.49 -14.05 14.66
C ASN A 15 -12.82 -15.33 14.08
N CYS A 16 -11.52 -15.53 14.27
CA CYS A 16 -10.85 -16.79 13.95
C CYS A 16 -10.70 -17.65 15.21
N LYS A 17 -11.53 -18.69 15.34
CA LYS A 17 -11.51 -19.63 16.49
C LYS A 17 -10.42 -20.71 16.38
N MET A 18 -9.43 -20.53 15.51
CA MET A 18 -8.40 -21.53 15.23
C MET A 18 -7.36 -21.55 16.34
N SER A 19 -7.19 -22.70 16.99
CA SER A 19 -6.18 -22.96 18.02
C SER A 19 -5.47 -24.28 17.75
N VAL A 20 -4.38 -24.56 18.45
CA VAL A 20 -3.69 -25.86 18.34
C VAL A 20 -4.62 -27.05 18.59
N PHE A 21 -5.66 -26.86 19.41
CA PHE A 21 -6.63 -27.90 19.78
C PHE A 21 -7.75 -28.09 18.77
N ASN A 22 -8.13 -27.04 18.04
CA ASN A 22 -9.22 -27.07 17.08
C ASN A 22 -8.73 -26.85 15.64
N LYS A 23 -7.47 -27.23 15.36
CA LYS A 23 -6.89 -27.05 14.03
C LYS A 23 -7.38 -28.13 13.07
N ILE A 24 -7.81 -27.71 11.88
CA ILE A 24 -8.06 -28.63 10.77
C ILE A 24 -6.70 -29.21 10.33
N PRO A 25 -6.59 -30.52 10.03
CA PRO A 25 -5.38 -31.12 9.49
C PRO A 25 -4.81 -30.30 8.33
N GLY A 26 -3.52 -29.98 8.39
CA GLY A 26 -2.85 -29.12 7.39
C GLY A 26 -2.88 -27.60 7.69
N THR A 27 -3.46 -27.17 8.82
CA THR A 27 -3.38 -25.78 9.28
C THR A 27 -2.12 -25.54 10.11
N SER A 28 -1.27 -24.61 9.68
CA SER A 28 -0.05 -24.20 10.37
C SER A 28 -0.20 -22.79 10.96
N PHE A 29 0.57 -22.48 12.01
CA PHE A 29 0.57 -21.18 12.67
C PHE A 29 1.91 -20.47 12.38
N HIS A 30 1.84 -19.24 11.88
CA HIS A 30 3.00 -18.48 11.43
C HIS A 30 3.29 -17.31 12.35
N PRO A 31 4.56 -17.09 12.74
CA PRO A 31 4.98 -15.91 13.48
C PRO A 31 4.87 -14.65 12.62
N PHE A 32 4.90 -13.51 13.30
CA PHE A 32 5.00 -12.22 12.64
C PHE A 32 6.38 -12.06 11.97
N PRO A 33 6.47 -11.28 10.88
CA PRO A 33 7.73 -11.00 10.22
C PRO A 33 8.77 -10.36 11.17
N THR A 34 10.04 -10.64 10.93
CA THR A 34 11.16 -10.06 11.69
C THR A 34 11.56 -8.68 11.17
N THR A 35 11.35 -8.39 9.88
CA THR A 35 11.71 -7.11 9.27
C THR A 35 10.69 -6.01 9.57
N ASN A 36 11.17 -4.80 9.87
CA ASN A 36 10.31 -3.66 10.20
C ASN A 36 9.35 -3.29 9.07
N GLU A 37 9.79 -3.39 7.81
CA GLU A 37 8.95 -3.12 6.65
C GLU A 37 7.73 -4.04 6.56
N MET A 38 7.93 -5.36 6.75
CA MET A 38 6.84 -6.32 6.69
C MET A 38 5.95 -6.26 7.94
N ARG A 39 6.51 -5.94 9.12
CA ARG A 39 5.71 -5.64 10.32
C ARG A 39 4.75 -4.47 10.06
N ASN A 40 5.22 -3.38 9.46
CA ASN A 40 4.37 -2.24 9.13
C ASN A 40 3.24 -2.60 8.15
N LYS A 41 3.54 -3.43 7.14
CA LYS A 41 2.53 -3.94 6.20
C LYS A 41 1.49 -4.84 6.90
N TRP A 42 1.94 -5.76 7.76
CA TRP A 42 1.04 -6.62 8.55
C TRP A 42 0.22 -5.81 9.54
N LEU A 43 0.81 -4.83 10.24
CA LEU A 43 0.12 -3.90 11.12
C LEU A 43 -1.05 -3.23 10.43
N ASN A 44 -0.81 -2.67 9.24
CA ASN A 44 -1.84 -1.95 8.50
C ASN A 44 -3.05 -2.83 8.15
N ILE A 45 -2.81 -4.12 7.87
CA ILE A 45 -3.87 -5.09 7.55
C ILE A 45 -4.60 -5.55 8.82
N LEU A 46 -3.86 -5.76 9.91
CA LEU A 46 -4.36 -6.39 11.13
C LEU A 46 -4.92 -5.39 12.16
N LYS A 47 -4.62 -4.10 12.02
CA LYS A 47 -5.07 -3.04 12.95
C LYS A 47 -6.58 -3.01 13.15
N SER A 48 -7.36 -3.30 12.10
CA SER A 48 -8.83 -3.36 12.16
C SER A 48 -9.39 -4.77 12.39
N ARG A 49 -8.51 -5.76 12.57
CA ARG A 49 -8.84 -7.20 12.53
C ARG A 49 -8.31 -7.98 13.72
N CYS A 50 -7.58 -7.36 14.64
CA CYS A 50 -7.03 -7.98 15.84
C CYS A 50 -7.30 -7.06 17.03
N SER A 51 -7.83 -7.59 18.14
CA SER A 51 -8.10 -6.78 19.34
C SER A 51 -6.83 -6.41 20.10
N SER A 52 -5.83 -7.29 20.06
CA SER A 52 -4.51 -7.09 20.66
C SER A 52 -3.49 -7.99 19.95
N ILE A 53 -2.34 -7.43 19.58
CA ILE A 53 -1.26 -8.16 18.89
C ILE A 53 0.00 -8.09 19.77
N ASP A 54 0.42 -9.26 20.25
CA ASP A 54 1.75 -9.47 20.82
C ASP A 54 2.69 -9.99 19.72
N TRP A 55 3.63 -9.18 19.24
CA TRP A 55 4.56 -9.52 18.16
C TRP A 55 5.40 -10.77 18.42
N ALA A 56 5.71 -11.07 19.69
CA ALA A 56 6.55 -12.20 20.06
C ALA A 56 5.75 -13.51 20.12
N ARG A 57 4.52 -13.45 20.65
CA ARG A 57 3.73 -14.64 21.00
C ARG A 57 2.54 -14.89 20.09
N SER A 58 2.01 -13.84 19.45
CA SER A 58 0.86 -13.95 18.56
C SER A 58 1.26 -14.68 17.27
N ARG A 59 0.33 -15.48 16.75
CA ARG A 59 0.50 -16.24 15.52
C ARG A 59 -0.74 -16.07 14.65
N ILE A 60 -0.57 -16.21 13.34
CA ILE A 60 -1.67 -16.20 12.37
C ILE A 60 -1.73 -17.57 11.70
N CYS A 61 -2.92 -18.17 11.61
CA CYS A 61 -3.07 -19.47 10.97
C CYS A 61 -2.98 -19.36 9.43
N SER A 62 -2.59 -20.45 8.77
CA SER A 62 -2.37 -20.50 7.33
C SER A 62 -3.59 -20.15 6.48
N ARG A 63 -4.81 -20.24 7.05
CA ARG A 63 -6.06 -19.85 6.37
C ARG A 63 -6.13 -18.37 5.99
N HIS A 64 -5.34 -17.52 6.65
CA HIS A 64 -5.33 -16.09 6.35
C HIS A 64 -4.40 -15.72 5.19
N PHE A 65 -3.65 -16.67 4.64
CA PHE A 65 -2.69 -16.44 3.58
C PHE A 65 -3.10 -17.24 2.33
N GLU A 66 -2.81 -16.69 1.16
CA GLU A 66 -3.02 -17.41 -0.09
C GLU A 66 -2.03 -18.56 -0.23
N ASN A 67 -2.50 -19.69 -0.78
CA ASN A 67 -1.68 -20.90 -0.94
C ASN A 67 -0.39 -20.68 -1.75
N ARG A 68 -0.35 -19.68 -2.65
CA ARG A 68 0.84 -19.34 -3.47
C ARG A 68 2.05 -18.84 -2.66
N TYR A 69 1.84 -18.43 -1.41
CA TYR A 69 2.90 -17.93 -0.53
C TYR A 69 3.47 -19.01 0.40
N PHE A 70 3.11 -20.28 0.17
CA PHE A 70 3.65 -21.39 0.95
C PHE A 70 4.59 -22.23 0.09
N ASP A 71 5.78 -22.45 0.63
CA ASP A 71 6.73 -23.41 0.10
C ASP A 71 6.75 -24.65 0.99
N ILE A 72 6.92 -25.82 0.37
CA ILE A 72 7.18 -27.07 1.07
C ILE A 72 8.69 -27.21 1.14
N VAL A 73 9.25 -27.01 2.34
CA VAL A 73 10.68 -27.18 2.60
C VAL A 73 10.79 -28.23 3.71
N ASP A 74 11.54 -29.30 3.48
CA ASP A 74 11.76 -30.39 4.45
C ASP A 74 10.46 -30.95 5.07
N SER A 75 9.46 -31.23 4.22
CA SER A 75 8.14 -31.73 4.63
C SER A 75 7.35 -30.81 5.58
N ARG A 76 7.80 -29.54 5.74
CA ARG A 76 7.11 -28.51 6.52
C ARG A 76 6.61 -27.41 5.59
N ARG A 77 5.38 -26.96 5.85
CA ARG A 77 4.76 -25.86 5.12
C ARG A 77 5.25 -24.52 5.68
N LYS A 78 6.20 -23.88 4.98
CA LYS A 78 6.78 -22.59 5.39
C LYS A 78 6.11 -21.46 4.63
N LEU A 79 5.78 -20.38 5.35
CA LEU A 79 5.26 -19.15 4.75
C LEU A 79 6.45 -18.31 4.24
N ARG A 80 6.37 -17.80 3.02
CA ARG A 80 7.38 -16.91 2.45
C ARG A 80 7.46 -15.59 3.22
N ASP A 81 8.65 -14.99 3.26
CA ASP A 81 8.90 -13.76 4.02
C ASP A 81 8.16 -12.54 3.45
N ASN A 82 7.74 -12.60 2.18
CA ASN A 82 6.95 -11.56 1.51
C ASN A 82 5.42 -11.79 1.59
N ALA A 83 4.98 -12.81 2.32
CA ALA A 83 3.56 -13.13 2.43
C ALA A 83 2.81 -12.11 3.29
N LEU A 84 1.61 -11.74 2.84
CA LEU A 84 0.68 -10.89 3.59
C LEU A 84 -0.60 -11.66 3.88
N PRO A 85 -1.20 -11.53 5.08
CA PRO A 85 -2.50 -12.11 5.34
C PRO A 85 -3.54 -11.34 4.49
N SER A 86 -4.22 -12.03 3.58
CA SER A 86 -5.19 -11.44 2.66
C SER A 86 -6.59 -12.05 2.79
N LEU A 87 -6.71 -13.23 3.39
CA LEU A 87 -7.96 -13.99 3.48
C LEU A 87 -8.58 -13.80 4.87
N PHE A 88 -9.62 -12.99 4.95
CA PHE A 88 -10.37 -12.79 6.20
C PHE A 88 -11.84 -13.10 5.93
N PRO A 89 -12.52 -13.87 6.81
CA PRO A 89 -13.97 -14.01 6.71
C PRO A 89 -14.59 -12.62 6.81
N ALA A 90 -15.48 -12.28 5.89
CA ALA A 90 -16.10 -10.98 5.81
C ALA A 90 -16.91 -10.73 7.09
N SER A 91 -16.36 -9.92 7.99
CA SER A 91 -17.18 -9.21 8.98
C SER A 91 -17.72 -7.96 8.29
N ALA A 92 -19.02 -7.72 8.46
CA ALA A 92 -19.71 -6.56 7.94
C ALA A 92 -19.15 -5.28 8.58
N SER A 93 -18.07 -4.73 8.00
CA SER A 93 -17.61 -3.35 8.19
C SER A 93 -16.41 -3.06 7.28
N SER A 94 -16.74 -2.67 6.06
CA SER A 94 -16.28 -1.42 5.44
C SER A 94 -14.88 -0.89 5.80
N THR A 95 -13.84 -1.36 5.11
CA THR A 95 -12.87 -0.51 4.38
C THR A 95 -11.86 -1.40 3.63
N GLN A 96 -12.13 -1.71 2.37
CA GLN A 96 -11.13 -2.31 1.48
C GLN A 96 -10.29 -1.19 0.86
N ARG A 97 -9.06 -1.00 1.36
CA ARG A 97 -7.98 -0.42 0.56
C ARG A 97 -7.50 -1.49 -0.42
N VAL A 98 -7.94 -1.35 -1.66
CA VAL A 98 -7.58 -2.18 -2.79
C VAL A 98 -6.13 -1.90 -3.18
N VAL A 99 -5.21 -2.80 -2.83
CA VAL A 99 -3.94 -2.95 -3.58
C VAL A 99 -4.14 -4.16 -4.50
N ARG A 100 -4.77 -3.94 -5.66
CA ARG A 100 -4.91 -4.97 -6.69
C ARG A 100 -3.68 -4.94 -7.59
N SER A 101 -2.81 -5.91 -7.38
CA SER A 101 -2.04 -6.50 -8.48
C SER A 101 -3.04 -7.05 -9.49
N LEU A 102 -2.99 -6.53 -10.72
CA LEU A 102 -3.90 -6.87 -11.81
C LEU A 102 -3.81 -8.37 -12.13
N LYS A 103 -4.94 -9.06 -11.96
CA LYS A 103 -5.36 -10.12 -12.89
C LYS A 103 -6.72 -9.70 -13.46
N PRO A 104 -7.00 -9.89 -14.76
CA PRO A 104 -8.30 -9.58 -15.34
C PRO A 104 -9.34 -10.46 -14.64
N VAL A 105 -10.23 -9.83 -13.88
CA VAL A 105 -11.39 -10.52 -13.29
C VAL A 105 -12.51 -10.41 -14.32
N GLU A 106 -12.80 -11.51 -15.00
CA GLU A 106 -14.10 -11.73 -15.64
C GLU A 106 -15.16 -11.87 -14.55
N SER A 107 -15.69 -10.73 -14.13
CA SER A 107 -16.98 -10.63 -13.45
C SER A 107 -17.64 -9.33 -13.89
N THR A 108 -17.84 -9.16 -15.19
CA THR A 108 -18.82 -8.18 -15.67
C THR A 108 -20.18 -8.87 -15.73
N PRO A 109 -21.26 -8.30 -15.18
CA PRO A 109 -22.62 -8.69 -15.59
C PRO A 109 -22.69 -8.65 -17.13
N PRO A 110 -23.59 -9.42 -17.77
CA PRO A 110 -23.65 -9.49 -19.24
C PRO A 110 -23.65 -8.06 -19.81
N ARG A 111 -22.56 -7.70 -20.50
CA ARG A 111 -22.36 -6.33 -21.00
C ARG A 111 -23.57 -5.96 -21.82
N THR A 112 -24.32 -4.98 -21.30
CA THR A 112 -25.53 -4.48 -21.95
C THR A 112 -25.15 -3.90 -23.31
N LYS A 113 -26.12 -3.78 -24.22
CA LYS A 113 -25.88 -3.09 -25.50
C LYS A 113 -25.27 -1.70 -25.28
N ILE A 114 -25.67 -1.01 -24.20
CA ILE A 114 -25.17 0.30 -23.80
C ILE A 114 -23.68 0.22 -23.44
N ASP A 115 -23.26 -0.74 -22.62
CA ASP A 115 -21.85 -0.90 -22.25
C ASP A 115 -20.95 -1.08 -23.48
N ARG A 116 -21.39 -1.86 -24.46
CA ARG A 116 -20.61 -2.06 -25.70
C ARG A 116 -20.48 -0.77 -26.51
N LEU A 117 -21.53 0.04 -26.56
CA LEU A 117 -21.53 1.33 -27.25
C LEU A 117 -20.65 2.35 -26.54
N LEU A 118 -20.72 2.43 -25.22
CA LEU A 118 -19.86 3.31 -24.41
C LEU A 118 -18.38 2.97 -24.59
N ASN A 119 -18.03 1.68 -24.61
CA ASN A 119 -16.65 1.22 -24.83
C ASN A 119 -16.12 1.53 -26.25
N ARG A 120 -17.00 1.79 -27.22
CA ARG A 120 -16.59 2.17 -28.59
C ARG A 120 -16.24 3.65 -28.70
N MET A 121 -16.65 4.47 -27.74
CA MET A 121 -16.36 5.89 -27.72
C MET A 121 -14.99 6.15 -27.08
N THR A 122 -14.26 7.15 -27.60
CA THR A 122 -13.02 7.61 -26.96
C THR A 122 -13.34 8.39 -25.69
N GLN A 123 -12.37 8.49 -24.78
CA GLN A 123 -12.51 9.25 -23.54
C GLN A 123 -12.88 10.72 -23.82
N THR A 124 -12.23 11.36 -24.80
CA THR A 124 -12.51 12.75 -25.16
C THR A 124 -13.93 12.93 -25.69
N GLN A 125 -14.39 12.03 -26.58
CA GLN A 125 -15.76 12.07 -27.11
C GLN A 125 -16.81 11.95 -26.00
N LEU A 126 -16.60 11.04 -25.04
CA LEU A 126 -17.50 10.89 -23.88
C LEU A 126 -17.50 12.14 -23.01
N LEU A 127 -16.34 12.72 -22.74
CA LEU A 127 -16.24 13.94 -21.93
C LEU A 127 -16.94 15.13 -22.60
N ASP A 128 -16.73 15.31 -23.90
CA ASP A 128 -17.34 16.41 -24.64
C ASP A 128 -18.86 16.25 -24.75
N ASP A 129 -19.34 15.03 -24.98
CA ASP A 129 -20.78 14.71 -25.03
C ASP A 129 -21.46 14.94 -23.67
N VAL A 130 -20.86 14.42 -22.59
CA VAL A 130 -21.35 14.66 -21.21
C VAL A 130 -21.33 16.15 -20.90
N LYS A 131 -20.24 16.86 -21.19
CA LYS A 131 -20.12 18.31 -20.92
C LYS A 131 -21.14 19.12 -21.70
N SER A 132 -21.38 18.76 -22.96
CA SER A 132 -22.38 19.41 -23.81
C SER A 132 -23.79 19.17 -23.28
N THR A 133 -24.09 17.93 -22.92
CA THR A 133 -25.40 17.54 -22.35
C THR A 133 -25.63 18.22 -20.99
N MET A 134 -24.63 18.23 -20.11
CA MET A 134 -24.73 18.87 -18.79
C MET A 134 -25.01 20.38 -18.86
N ARG A 135 -24.58 21.06 -19.93
CA ARG A 135 -24.90 22.47 -20.17
C ARG A 135 -26.36 22.70 -20.58
N LEU A 136 -27.00 21.70 -21.19
CA LEU A 136 -28.37 21.77 -21.66
C LEU A 136 -29.39 21.42 -20.57
N ILE A 137 -28.98 20.68 -19.53
CA ILE A 137 -29.84 20.31 -18.41
C ILE A 137 -30.15 21.53 -17.54
N LYS A 138 -31.41 21.99 -17.58
CA LYS A 138 -31.92 23.10 -16.75
C LYS A 138 -32.41 22.61 -15.39
N VAL A 139 -32.44 23.51 -14.42
CA VAL A 139 -33.08 23.27 -13.12
C VAL A 139 -34.58 23.05 -13.35
N PRO A 140 -35.20 22.03 -12.77
CA PRO A 140 -36.65 21.85 -12.81
C PRO A 140 -37.39 23.03 -12.17
N ASP A 141 -38.60 23.34 -12.66
CA ASP A 141 -39.44 24.37 -12.06
C ASP A 141 -39.85 23.99 -10.63
N ASN A 142 -39.94 24.97 -9.74
CA ASN A 142 -40.26 24.80 -8.31
C ASN A 142 -39.34 23.81 -7.57
N PHE A 143 -38.10 23.59 -8.05
CA PHE A 143 -37.15 22.65 -7.45
C PHE A 143 -36.92 22.86 -5.95
N SER A 144 -36.91 24.12 -5.51
CA SER A 144 -36.74 24.49 -4.09
C SER A 144 -37.84 23.94 -3.19
N ASP A 145 -39.05 23.71 -3.71
CA ASP A 145 -40.17 23.20 -2.91
C ASP A 145 -40.07 21.68 -2.69
N TYR A 146 -39.25 21.01 -3.51
CA TYR A 146 -39.09 19.55 -3.51
C TYR A 146 -37.87 19.06 -2.74
N VAL A 147 -36.98 19.95 -2.31
CA VAL A 147 -35.69 19.58 -1.72
C VAL A 147 -35.47 20.30 -0.40
N ASN A 148 -35.07 19.55 0.63
CA ASN A 148 -34.76 20.11 1.94
C ASN A 148 -33.30 20.61 2.03
N ASP A 149 -32.96 21.29 3.12
CA ASP A 149 -31.63 21.85 3.38
C ASP A 149 -30.50 20.79 3.39
N ASP A 150 -30.84 19.54 3.69
CA ASP A 150 -29.93 18.39 3.64
C ASP A 150 -29.78 17.80 2.21
N LEU A 151 -30.34 18.46 1.20
CA LEU A 151 -30.36 18.03 -0.21
C LEU A 151 -31.06 16.68 -0.40
N HIS A 152 -32.08 16.35 0.37
CA HIS A 152 -32.94 15.18 0.14
C HIS A 152 -34.23 15.60 -0.56
N CYS A 153 -34.69 14.77 -1.50
CA CYS A 153 -35.97 14.97 -2.17
C CYS A 153 -37.13 14.57 -1.24
N ASN A 154 -38.21 15.34 -1.28
CA ASN A 154 -39.47 15.02 -0.63
C ASN A 154 -40.15 13.80 -1.31
N PRO A 155 -41.03 13.05 -0.62
CA PRO A 155 -41.70 11.88 -1.19
C PRO A 155 -42.49 12.16 -2.47
N ASP A 156 -43.08 13.35 -2.58
CA ASP A 156 -43.91 13.78 -3.72
C ASP A 156 -43.10 14.44 -4.86
N THR A 157 -41.76 14.38 -4.79
CA THR A 157 -40.88 15.02 -5.76
C THR A 157 -40.98 14.33 -7.13
N PRO A 158 -41.22 15.07 -8.23
CA PRO A 158 -41.19 14.52 -9.58
C PRO A 158 -39.86 13.81 -9.88
N VAL A 159 -39.92 12.72 -10.65
CA VAL A 159 -38.74 11.90 -10.98
C VAL A 159 -37.65 12.73 -11.66
N GLU A 160 -38.04 13.70 -12.48
CA GLU A 160 -37.16 14.65 -13.16
C GLU A 160 -36.31 15.45 -12.17
N ALA A 161 -36.92 15.92 -11.08
CA ALA A 161 -36.21 16.64 -10.03
C ALA A 161 -35.29 15.73 -9.20
N GLN A 162 -35.69 14.48 -8.95
CA GLN A 162 -34.83 13.51 -8.29
C GLN A 162 -33.59 13.18 -9.13
N LEU A 163 -33.77 12.92 -10.44
CA LEU A 163 -32.68 12.63 -11.37
C LEU A 163 -31.76 13.84 -11.52
N TRP A 164 -32.31 15.05 -11.61
CA TRP A 164 -31.52 16.27 -11.68
C TRP A 164 -30.63 16.44 -10.43
N LEU A 165 -31.19 16.26 -9.23
CA LEU A 165 -30.43 16.36 -7.99
C LEU A 165 -29.34 15.28 -7.91
N LEU A 166 -29.65 14.04 -8.32
CA LEU A 166 -28.68 12.96 -8.40
C LEU A 166 -27.52 13.31 -9.35
N ILE A 167 -27.82 13.84 -10.53
CA ILE A 167 -26.83 14.30 -11.50
C ILE A 167 -25.94 15.38 -10.88
N LYS A 168 -26.51 16.37 -10.17
CA LYS A 168 -25.74 17.43 -9.51
C LYS A 168 -24.85 16.91 -8.38
N LYS A 169 -25.35 16.00 -7.56
CA LYS A 169 -24.54 15.34 -6.51
C LYS A 169 -23.39 14.55 -7.13
N GLN A 170 -23.65 13.82 -8.21
CA GLN A 170 -22.63 13.05 -8.93
C GLN A 170 -21.56 13.96 -9.54
N ASP A 171 -21.96 15.06 -10.19
CA ASP A 171 -21.05 16.06 -10.78
C ASP A 171 -20.14 16.72 -9.72
N HIS A 172 -20.73 17.09 -8.57
CA HIS A 172 -19.98 17.63 -7.44
C HIS A 172 -18.94 16.61 -6.91
N LEU A 173 -19.35 15.35 -6.73
CA LEU A 173 -18.44 14.29 -6.28
C LEU A 173 -17.32 14.03 -7.28
N ILE A 174 -17.63 13.96 -8.57
CA ILE A 174 -16.63 13.79 -9.65
C ILE A 174 -15.62 14.93 -9.63
N THR A 175 -16.09 16.18 -9.49
CA THR A 175 -15.23 17.36 -9.40
C THR A 175 -14.29 17.28 -8.21
N ARG A 176 -14.81 16.92 -7.03
CA ARG A 176 -13.99 16.75 -5.81
C ARG A 176 -12.98 15.63 -5.93
N LEU A 177 -13.37 14.49 -6.52
CA LEU A 177 -12.46 13.37 -6.79
C LEU A 177 -11.37 13.77 -7.78
N MET A 178 -11.70 14.50 -8.85
CA MET A 178 -10.74 14.99 -9.82
C MET A 178 -9.71 15.93 -9.18
N GLN A 179 -10.15 16.85 -8.32
CA GLN A 179 -9.26 17.71 -7.54
C GLN A 179 -8.31 16.89 -6.65
N LEU A 180 -8.83 15.88 -5.94
CA LEU A 180 -8.03 15.00 -5.09
C LEU A 180 -7.00 14.20 -5.89
N VAL A 181 -7.38 13.70 -7.07
CA VAL A 181 -6.46 12.98 -7.98
C VAL A 181 -5.35 13.91 -8.47
N LEU A 182 -5.68 15.15 -8.86
CA LEU A 182 -4.70 16.14 -9.28
C LEU A 182 -3.75 16.53 -8.15
N GLN A 183 -4.26 16.71 -6.93
CA GLN A 183 -3.44 16.98 -5.76
C GLN A 183 -2.50 15.81 -5.46
N ASN A 184 -3.01 14.57 -5.46
CA ASN A 184 -2.19 13.39 -5.26
C ASN A 184 -1.11 13.24 -6.33
N LYS A 185 -1.42 13.55 -7.60
CA LYS A 185 -0.44 13.56 -8.69
C LYS A 185 0.70 14.53 -8.39
N LYS A 186 0.40 15.76 -7.98
CA LYS A 186 1.42 16.76 -7.59
C LYS A 186 2.28 16.27 -6.42
N HIS A 187 1.69 15.64 -5.40
CA HIS A 187 2.45 15.07 -4.29
C HIS A 187 3.41 13.97 -4.75
N VAL A 188 2.97 13.09 -5.67
CA VAL A 188 3.83 12.04 -6.23
C VAL A 188 4.98 12.65 -7.03
N GLU A 189 4.73 13.67 -7.84
CA GLU A 189 5.77 14.37 -8.61
C GLU A 189 6.84 14.99 -7.70
N VAL A 190 6.43 15.63 -6.60
CA VAL A 190 7.36 16.17 -5.59
C VAL A 190 8.20 15.06 -4.95
N LEU A 191 7.57 13.96 -4.54
CA LEU A 191 8.28 12.83 -3.95
C LEU A 191 9.29 12.21 -4.92
N GLN A 192 8.94 12.11 -6.21
CA GLN A 192 9.85 11.64 -7.26
C GLN A 192 11.05 12.59 -7.43
N LYS A 193 10.82 13.90 -7.42
CA LYS A 193 11.89 14.90 -7.50
C LYS A 193 12.86 14.78 -6.32
N ASN A 194 12.34 14.73 -5.10
CA ASN A 194 13.16 14.61 -3.88
C ASN A 194 13.97 13.30 -3.87
N MET A 195 13.39 12.20 -4.36
CA MET A 195 14.10 10.92 -4.51
C MET A 195 15.26 11.01 -5.48
N GLU A 196 15.09 11.71 -6.61
CA GLU A 196 16.17 11.88 -7.60
C GLU A 196 17.25 12.84 -7.10
N GLU A 197 16.89 13.90 -6.39
CA GLU A 197 17.83 14.81 -5.71
C GLU A 197 18.70 14.04 -4.71
N SER A 198 18.09 13.28 -3.80
CA SER A 198 18.82 12.45 -2.83
C SER A 198 19.70 11.39 -3.50
N ARG A 199 19.26 10.84 -4.64
CA ARG A 199 20.07 9.92 -5.44
C ARG A 199 21.30 10.59 -6.03
N ASN A 200 21.19 11.84 -6.48
CA ASN A 200 22.31 12.59 -7.05
C ASN A 200 23.29 13.04 -5.96
N GLU A 201 22.80 13.54 -4.82
CA GLU A 201 23.64 13.83 -3.64
C GLU A 201 24.44 12.60 -3.21
N LYS A 202 23.80 11.42 -3.22
CA LYS A 202 24.49 10.16 -2.91
C LYS A 202 25.62 9.86 -3.91
N LYS A 203 25.41 10.06 -5.21
CA LYS A 203 26.46 9.85 -6.23
C LYS A 203 27.63 10.82 -6.05
N GLU A 204 27.34 12.09 -5.77
CA GLU A 204 28.37 13.11 -5.51
C GLU A 204 29.19 12.78 -4.25
N MET A 205 28.52 12.30 -3.20
CA MET A 205 29.18 11.82 -1.99
C MET A 205 30.06 10.59 -2.26
N GLU A 206 29.56 9.62 -3.04
CA GLU A 206 30.34 8.43 -3.44
C GLU A 206 31.58 8.82 -4.26
N GLN A 207 31.45 9.76 -5.18
CA GLN A 207 32.58 10.27 -5.96
C GLN A 207 33.59 11.02 -5.10
N SER A 208 33.11 11.85 -4.17
CA SER A 208 33.97 12.55 -3.21
C SER A 208 34.74 11.57 -2.33
N LEU A 209 34.07 10.51 -1.87
CA LEU A 209 34.68 9.45 -1.07
C LEU A 209 35.77 8.71 -1.85
N GLU A 210 35.57 8.47 -3.15
CA GLU A 210 36.60 7.86 -3.99
C GLU A 210 37.82 8.78 -4.19
N ASN A 211 37.59 10.07 -4.36
CA ASN A 211 38.68 11.06 -4.40
C ASN A 211 39.48 11.09 -3.08
N TYR A 212 38.80 11.05 -1.93
CA TYR A 212 39.47 11.02 -0.63
C TYR A 212 40.27 9.73 -0.43
N LYS A 213 39.74 8.57 -0.86
CA LYS A 213 40.50 7.31 -0.83
C LYS A 213 41.78 7.40 -1.65
N TYR A 214 41.70 7.99 -2.84
CA TYR A 214 42.87 8.19 -3.69
C TYR A 214 43.93 9.06 -3.01
N ILE A 215 43.52 10.21 -2.45
CA ILE A 215 44.42 11.10 -1.70
C ILE A 215 45.05 10.36 -0.52
N ALA A 216 44.25 9.63 0.26
CA ALA A 216 44.75 8.86 1.41
C ALA A 216 45.81 7.83 0.98
N LYS A 217 45.60 7.14 -0.15
CA LYS A 217 46.58 6.20 -0.70
C LYS A 217 47.89 6.89 -1.06
N CYS A 218 47.84 8.03 -1.75
CA CYS A 218 49.04 8.81 -2.09
C CYS A 218 49.79 9.29 -0.84
N LEU A 219 49.07 9.68 0.22
CA LEU A 219 49.68 10.09 1.49
C LEU A 219 50.32 8.89 2.20
N GLN A 220 49.69 7.72 2.21
CA GLN A 220 50.25 6.49 2.77
C GLN A 220 51.55 6.07 2.07
N GLU A 221 51.58 6.13 0.74
CA GLU A 221 52.80 5.83 -0.05
C GLU A 221 53.94 6.80 0.31
N LYS A 222 53.65 8.11 0.40
CA LYS A 222 54.65 9.10 0.82
C LYS A 222 55.14 8.87 2.25
N HIS A 223 54.24 8.53 3.17
CA HIS A 223 54.59 8.24 4.56
C HIS A 223 55.57 7.05 4.63
N ALA A 224 55.26 5.96 3.93
CA ALA A 224 56.13 4.78 3.88
C ALA A 224 57.53 5.10 3.34
N THR A 225 57.62 5.92 2.28
CA THR A 225 58.93 6.38 1.75
C THR A 225 59.70 7.22 2.77
N LEU A 226 59.02 8.09 3.52
CA LEU A 226 59.66 8.89 4.56
C LEU A 226 60.15 8.02 5.73
N GLU A 227 59.38 7.02 6.14
CA GLU A 227 59.80 6.05 7.17
C GLU A 227 61.06 5.29 6.75
N GLU A 228 61.11 4.81 5.51
CA GLU A 228 62.31 4.15 4.96
C GLU A 228 63.53 5.09 4.95
N GLN A 229 63.36 6.35 4.55
CA GLN A 229 64.43 7.34 4.60
C GLN A 229 64.94 7.61 6.02
N ILE A 230 64.03 7.70 7.00
CA ILE A 230 64.39 7.88 8.41
C ILE A 230 65.18 6.67 8.93
N GLU A 231 64.75 5.45 8.59
CA GLU A 231 65.44 4.22 8.98
C GLU A 231 66.87 4.18 8.42
N ILE A 232 67.05 4.53 7.14
CA ILE A 232 68.37 4.63 6.50
C ILE A 232 69.25 5.67 7.20
N LEU A 233 68.74 6.88 7.46
CA LEU A 233 69.51 7.95 8.12
C LEU A 233 69.93 7.54 9.54
N THR A 234 69.03 6.92 10.29
CA THR A 234 69.30 6.41 11.65
C THR A 234 70.38 5.33 11.64
N ALA A 235 70.39 4.45 10.62
CA ALA A 235 71.40 3.42 10.46
C ALA A 235 72.78 3.98 10.05
N VAL A 236 72.83 5.13 9.37
CA VAL A 236 74.08 5.82 9.02
C VAL A 236 74.66 6.56 10.23
N GLU A 237 73.84 7.25 11.02
CA GLU A 237 74.29 7.99 12.21
C GLU A 237 74.82 7.08 13.34
N SER A 238 74.43 5.81 13.34
CA SER A 238 74.85 4.82 14.35
C SER A 238 76.16 4.09 14.03
N ARG A 239 76.82 4.40 12.91
CA ARG A 239 78.12 3.84 12.49
C ARG A 239 79.26 4.83 12.72
#